data_AF-A0A969R805-F1
#
_entry.id   AF-A0A969R805-F1
#
_cell.length_a   1.000
_cell.length_b   1.000
_cell.length_c   1.000
_cell.angle_alpha   90.00
_cell.angle_beta   90.00
_cell.angle_gamma   90.00
#
_symmetry.space_group_name_H-M   'P 1'
#
loop_
_entity.id
_entity.type
_entity.pdbx_description
1 polymer ?
#
loop_
_entity_poly.entity_id
_entity_poly.type
_entity_poly.pdbx_seq_one_letter_code
_entity_poly.pdbx_strand_id
1 'polypeptide(L)'
;MTETPIQAPIKAKDRDTVIQSLQAGVVPRRAQHLIQVGRVAETKAIIRDLDRMAEGGSAIRFIIGEYGSGKTFFLSLVRSIALEKKLVTAHADLTPDRRLHATSGQARSLYAELMQNLATRTKPEGGALPSIIERFVTSAVTEGRDRSVDPEIIIRERLAHLSEMVGGYDFAEVIAAYWRGHDTGNETLKSDTIRWLRGEYTTRTDARHALGVRTIVDDANIYEQLKLFTQLVRLAGYSGLLISLDELVNLYKLANTQARKSNYEQILRILNDSLQGTAIGLGFMLGGTPDFLMDTRRGLYSYPALQSRLAENTFAVNGLVDFNNPVLRLGNLSPEDLFVLLSKIRHVFACGDSAQYLLPDEGIQAFMVHCSKRIGDAYFRTPRNTIKAFIDLLSVLEQNKQITWSDLLFQVNISSEENPDLLSETTIVDNDDDLASFRL
;
A
#
# COMPACT_ATOMS: atom_id res chain seq x y z
N MET A 1 -18.20 38.89 4.06
CA MET A 1 -17.21 38.59 3.03
C MET A 1 -16.10 37.81 3.72
N THR A 2 -16.19 36.48 3.70
CA THR A 2 -15.17 35.59 4.26
C THR A 2 -14.09 35.42 3.21
N GLU A 3 -12.90 35.96 3.48
CA GLU A 3 -11.72 35.76 2.65
C GLU A 3 -11.44 34.26 2.49
N THR A 4 -11.54 33.77 1.26
CA THR A 4 -11.09 32.43 0.91
C THR A 4 -9.58 32.40 1.14
N PRO A 5 -9.04 31.49 1.96
CA PRO A 5 -7.60 31.47 2.23
C PRO A 5 -6.85 31.25 0.91
N ILE A 6 -5.92 32.15 0.61
CA ILE A 6 -5.05 32.07 -0.57
C ILE A 6 -4.26 30.76 -0.47
N GLN A 7 -4.66 29.76 -1.25
CA GLN A 7 -3.93 28.50 -1.34
C GLN A 7 -2.55 28.80 -1.92
N ALA A 8 -1.50 28.25 -1.30
CA ALA A 8 -0.14 28.40 -1.79
C ALA A 8 -0.04 27.89 -3.25
N PRO A 9 0.71 28.56 -4.13
CA PRO A 9 0.82 28.17 -5.53
C PRO A 9 1.38 26.75 -5.66
N ILE A 10 0.79 25.96 -6.56
CA ILE A 10 1.21 24.57 -6.77
C ILE A 10 2.53 24.59 -7.53
N LYS A 11 3.56 23.95 -6.96
CA LYS A 11 4.88 23.87 -7.60
C LYS A 11 4.76 23.15 -8.94
N ALA A 12 5.41 23.68 -9.99
CA ALA A 12 5.39 23.09 -11.34
C ALA A 12 5.78 21.60 -11.33
N LYS A 13 6.79 21.23 -10.53
CA LYS A 13 7.20 19.83 -10.37
C LYS A 13 6.09 18.93 -9.80
N ASP A 14 5.32 19.42 -8.82
CA ASP A 14 4.23 18.67 -8.22
C ASP A 14 3.04 18.57 -9.18
N ARG A 15 2.74 19.63 -9.96
CA ARG A 15 1.80 19.58 -11.09
C ARG A 15 2.20 18.49 -12.08
N ASP A 16 3.41 18.57 -12.63
CA ASP A 16 3.87 17.68 -13.71
C ASP A 16 3.82 16.22 -13.26
N THR A 17 4.23 15.96 -12.02
CA THR A 17 4.16 14.62 -11.42
C THR A 17 2.71 14.10 -11.36
N VAL A 18 1.77 14.93 -10.92
CA VAL A 18 0.35 14.55 -10.83
C VAL A 18 -0.25 14.31 -12.22
N ILE A 19 -0.08 15.26 -13.13
CA ILE A 19 -0.68 15.19 -14.48
C ILE A 19 -0.11 14.01 -15.27
N GLN A 20 1.21 13.82 -15.29
CA GLN A 20 1.83 12.70 -16.01
C GLN A 20 1.38 11.33 -15.47
N SER A 21 1.27 11.20 -14.14
CA SER A 21 0.82 9.94 -13.53
C SER A 21 -0.61 9.62 -13.92
N LEU A 22 -1.51 10.60 -13.79
CA LEU A 22 -2.92 10.43 -14.11
C LEU A 22 -3.14 10.18 -15.61
N GLN A 23 -2.37 10.82 -16.49
CA GLN A 23 -2.41 10.60 -17.94
C GLN A 23 -1.97 9.18 -18.33
N ALA A 24 -0.99 8.63 -17.61
CA ALA A 24 -0.56 7.24 -17.74
C ALA A 24 -1.53 6.24 -17.05
N GLY A 25 -2.59 6.71 -16.40
CA GLY A 25 -3.56 5.86 -15.70
C GLY A 25 -3.05 5.30 -14.36
N VAL A 26 -1.98 5.88 -13.80
CA VAL A 26 -1.36 5.43 -12.55
C VAL A 26 -1.56 6.46 -11.42
N VAL A 27 -1.52 5.99 -10.18
CA VAL A 27 -1.63 6.85 -9.01
C VAL A 27 -0.33 7.66 -8.83
N PRO A 28 -0.41 9.00 -8.72
CA PRO A 28 0.79 9.81 -8.53
C PRO A 28 1.47 9.49 -7.21
N ARG A 29 2.80 9.42 -7.18
CA ARG A 29 3.56 9.09 -5.95
C ARG A 29 3.72 10.27 -4.99
N ARG A 30 3.56 11.50 -5.49
CA ARG A 30 3.67 12.74 -4.72
C ARG A 30 2.47 13.64 -4.98
N ALA A 31 2.25 14.56 -4.04
CA ALA A 31 1.22 15.60 -4.15
C ALA A 31 -0.22 15.07 -4.37
N GLN A 32 -0.50 13.82 -3.97
CA GLN A 32 -1.82 13.20 -4.06
C GLN A 32 -2.92 13.97 -3.32
N HIS A 33 -2.54 14.66 -2.23
CA HIS A 33 -3.46 15.50 -1.46
C HIS A 33 -4.13 16.59 -2.30
N LEU A 34 -3.50 17.02 -3.41
CA LEU A 34 -4.06 18.02 -4.33
C LEU A 34 -5.32 17.52 -5.06
N ILE A 35 -5.46 16.21 -5.24
CA ILE A 35 -6.57 15.58 -5.97
C ILE A 35 -7.40 14.65 -5.08
N GLN A 36 -7.18 14.63 -3.76
CA GLN A 36 -7.97 13.83 -2.84
C GLN A 36 -9.43 14.31 -2.83
N VAL A 37 -10.39 13.41 -3.04
CA VAL A 37 -11.82 13.71 -2.93
C VAL A 37 -12.53 12.73 -2.01
N GLY A 38 -13.51 13.23 -1.28
CA GLY A 38 -14.30 12.46 -0.33
C GLY A 38 -13.46 11.86 0.81
N ARG A 39 -14.01 10.80 1.41
CA ARG A 39 -13.33 9.90 2.35
C ARG A 39 -12.83 10.54 3.65
N VAL A 40 -13.45 11.65 4.06
CA VAL A 40 -13.02 12.41 5.24
C VAL A 40 -13.11 11.56 6.50
N ALA A 41 -14.14 10.72 6.64
CA ALA A 41 -14.32 9.87 7.82
C ALA A 41 -13.32 8.72 7.84
N GLU A 42 -13.12 8.07 6.69
CA GLU A 42 -12.16 7.00 6.43
C GLU A 42 -10.74 7.47 6.72
N THR A 43 -10.33 8.61 6.16
CA THR A 43 -9.01 9.21 6.42
C THR A 43 -8.85 9.56 7.89
N LYS A 44 -9.88 10.12 8.55
CA LYS A 44 -9.84 10.39 10.01
C LYS A 44 -9.67 9.12 10.83
N ALA A 45 -10.29 8.01 10.44
CA ALA A 45 -10.13 6.73 11.11
C ALA A 45 -8.69 6.22 11.00
N ILE A 46 -8.12 6.26 9.78
CA ILE A 46 -6.74 5.84 9.56
C ILE A 46 -5.74 6.74 10.28
N ILE A 47 -5.95 8.06 10.33
CA ILE A 47 -5.09 8.97 11.09
C ILE A 47 -5.02 8.54 12.56
N ARG A 48 -6.14 8.18 13.18
CA ARG A 48 -6.17 7.68 14.57
C ARG A 48 -5.38 6.38 14.72
N ASP A 49 -5.48 5.48 13.76
CA ASP A 49 -4.70 4.24 13.79
C ASP A 49 -3.19 4.50 13.67
N LEU A 50 -2.79 5.42 12.79
CA LEU A 50 -1.39 5.81 12.63
C LEU A 50 -0.85 6.50 13.89
N ASP A 51 -1.67 7.30 14.56
CA ASP A 51 -1.32 7.91 15.85
C ASP A 51 -1.13 6.84 16.94
N ARG A 52 -2.05 5.88 17.04
CA ARG A 52 -1.90 4.73 17.95
C ARG A 52 -0.63 3.93 17.67
N MET A 53 -0.30 3.70 16.40
CA MET A 53 0.93 3.01 16.01
C MET A 53 2.18 3.78 16.43
N ALA A 54 2.18 5.11 16.26
CA ALA A 54 3.29 5.95 16.65
C ALA A 54 3.58 5.85 18.17
N GLU A 55 2.52 5.73 18.97
CA GLU A 55 2.58 5.53 20.42
C GLU A 55 2.98 4.10 20.85
N GLY A 56 3.22 3.19 19.90
CA GLY A 56 3.65 1.81 20.17
C GLY A 56 2.54 0.77 20.11
N GLY A 57 1.31 1.14 19.74
CA GLY A 57 0.26 0.19 19.42
C GLY A 57 0.44 -0.48 18.05
N SER A 58 -0.49 -1.36 17.71
CA SER A 58 -0.61 -2.02 16.41
C SER A 58 -1.93 -1.67 15.73
N ALA A 59 -1.97 -1.83 14.40
CA ALA A 59 -3.19 -1.62 13.64
C ALA A 59 -3.28 -2.58 12.46
N ILE A 60 -4.50 -3.02 12.13
CA ILE A 60 -4.76 -3.75 10.89
C ILE A 60 -6.08 -3.25 10.31
N ARG A 61 -6.05 -2.92 9.02
CA ARG A 61 -7.23 -2.51 8.27
C ARG A 61 -7.33 -3.25 6.95
N PHE A 62 -8.55 -3.65 6.61
CA PHE A 62 -8.92 -4.20 5.32
C PHE A 62 -9.65 -3.10 4.54
N ILE A 63 -9.00 -2.57 3.52
CA ILE A 63 -9.53 -1.54 2.64
C ILE A 63 -10.27 -2.23 1.50
N ILE A 64 -11.59 -2.34 1.64
CA ILE A 64 -12.43 -3.16 0.75
C ILE A 64 -13.24 -2.26 -0.17
N GLY A 65 -13.13 -2.46 -1.46
CA GLY A 65 -13.88 -1.68 -2.45
C GLY A 65 -13.81 -2.31 -3.84
N GLU A 66 -14.76 -1.96 -4.69
CA GLU A 66 -14.82 -2.46 -6.07
C GLU A 66 -13.58 -2.07 -6.88
N TYR A 67 -13.38 -2.71 -8.03
CA TYR A 67 -12.40 -2.21 -9.00
C TYR A 67 -12.74 -0.77 -9.38
N GLY A 68 -11.72 0.08 -9.50
CA GLY A 68 -11.90 1.50 -9.80
C GLY A 68 -12.40 2.37 -8.64
N SER A 69 -12.76 1.79 -7.48
CA SER A 69 -13.04 2.56 -6.24
C SER A 69 -11.81 3.27 -5.66
N GLY A 70 -10.65 3.29 -6.32
CA GLY A 70 -9.48 4.05 -5.86
C GLY A 70 -8.88 3.54 -4.55
N LYS A 71 -8.90 2.22 -4.32
CA LYS A 71 -8.20 1.55 -3.21
C LYS A 71 -6.70 1.89 -3.21
N THR A 72 -6.04 1.70 -4.35
CA THR A 72 -4.62 2.00 -4.53
C THR A 72 -4.31 3.47 -4.24
N PHE A 73 -5.18 4.39 -4.67
CA PHE A 73 -5.06 5.81 -4.34
C PHE A 73 -5.16 6.04 -2.82
N PHE A 74 -6.15 5.43 -2.16
CA PHE A 74 -6.33 5.54 -0.72
C PHE A 74 -5.15 4.96 0.07
N LEU A 75 -4.63 3.79 -0.30
CA LEU A 75 -3.43 3.20 0.32
C LEU A 75 -2.21 4.10 0.15
N SER A 76 -2.04 4.70 -1.03
CA SER A 76 -0.95 5.65 -1.30
C SER A 76 -1.06 6.94 -0.47
N LEU A 77 -2.29 7.43 -0.27
CA LEU A 77 -2.56 8.57 0.60
C LEU A 77 -2.22 8.25 2.06
N VAL A 78 -2.67 7.08 2.55
CA VAL A 78 -2.38 6.62 3.91
C VAL A 78 -0.87 6.52 4.14
N ARG A 79 -0.12 5.98 3.19
CA ARG A 79 1.34 5.95 3.24
C ARG A 79 1.94 7.35 3.34
N SER A 80 1.47 8.29 2.52
CA SER A 80 1.94 9.68 2.55
C SER A 80 1.73 10.32 3.93
N ILE A 81 0.56 10.09 4.55
CA ILE A 81 0.26 10.57 5.91
C ILE A 81 1.17 9.90 6.95
N ALA A 82 1.41 8.60 6.82
CA ALA A 82 2.29 7.85 7.72
C ALA A 82 3.74 8.36 7.67
N LEU A 83 4.26 8.71 6.49
CA LEU A 83 5.58 9.31 6.34
C LEU A 83 5.69 10.66 7.06
N GLU A 84 4.65 11.51 6.99
CA GLU A 84 4.60 12.78 7.72
C GLU A 84 4.58 12.57 9.24
N LYS A 85 3.95 11.48 9.71
CA LYS A 85 3.96 11.04 11.11
C LYS A 85 5.22 10.28 11.52
N LYS A 86 6.32 10.37 10.73
CA LYS A 86 7.62 9.72 10.99
C LYS A 86 7.57 8.18 11.05
N LEU A 87 6.54 7.55 10.49
CA LEU A 87 6.56 6.11 10.27
C LEU A 87 7.38 5.78 9.03
N VAL A 88 7.94 4.57 9.02
CA VAL A 88 8.47 3.92 7.82
C VAL A 88 7.32 3.21 7.13
N THR A 89 7.26 3.26 5.80
CA THR A 89 6.23 2.55 5.04
C THR A 89 6.87 1.54 4.09
N ALA A 90 6.28 0.37 3.94
CA ALA A 90 6.59 -0.60 2.89
C ALA A 90 5.32 -0.90 2.10
N HIS A 91 5.47 -1.20 0.81
CA HIS A 91 4.33 -1.57 -0.03
C HIS A 91 4.68 -2.61 -1.08
N ALA A 92 3.72 -3.45 -1.40
CA ALA A 92 3.82 -4.44 -2.46
C ALA A 92 2.42 -4.86 -2.93
N ASP A 93 2.30 -5.20 -4.20
CA ASP A 93 1.10 -5.83 -4.75
C ASP A 93 1.25 -7.35 -4.62
N LEU A 94 0.17 -8.03 -4.22
CA LEU A 94 0.17 -9.49 -4.23
C LEU A 94 0.01 -9.98 -5.67
N THR A 95 0.78 -11.01 -6.00
CA THR A 95 0.72 -11.71 -7.29
C THR A 95 0.81 -13.22 -7.01
N PRO A 96 0.58 -14.09 -8.00
CA PRO A 96 0.80 -15.53 -7.82
C PRO A 96 2.21 -15.87 -7.28
N ASP A 97 3.21 -15.07 -7.64
CA ASP A 97 4.61 -15.22 -7.23
C ASP A 97 4.98 -14.43 -5.95
N ARG A 98 4.06 -13.62 -5.41
CA ARG A 98 4.25 -12.81 -4.20
C ARG A 98 3.02 -12.93 -3.31
N ARG A 99 3.09 -13.80 -2.31
CA ARG A 99 1.98 -14.12 -1.40
C ARG A 99 2.45 -14.25 0.04
N LEU A 100 1.53 -14.14 0.99
CA LEU A 100 1.84 -14.11 2.43
C LEU A 100 2.36 -15.44 2.99
N HIS A 101 1.96 -16.56 2.40
CA HIS A 101 2.42 -17.89 2.78
C HIS A 101 2.73 -18.73 1.55
N ALA A 102 3.91 -19.37 1.56
CA ALA A 102 4.38 -20.23 0.50
C ALA A 102 5.43 -21.23 1.00
N THR A 103 5.93 -22.10 0.10
CA THR A 103 7.01 -23.06 0.40
C THR A 103 8.07 -23.09 -0.71
N SER A 104 8.00 -22.18 -1.67
CA SER A 104 8.83 -22.19 -2.89
C SER A 104 9.43 -20.82 -3.22
N GLY A 105 9.59 -19.98 -2.20
CA GLY A 105 10.22 -18.67 -2.27
C GLY A 105 9.26 -17.50 -2.51
N GLN A 106 7.96 -17.73 -2.77
CA GLN A 106 7.03 -16.65 -3.08
C GLN A 106 6.80 -15.69 -1.90
N ALA A 107 6.83 -16.21 -0.66
CA ALA A 107 6.70 -15.37 0.53
C ALA A 107 7.97 -14.55 0.76
N ARG A 108 9.15 -15.15 0.56
CA ARG A 108 10.42 -14.42 0.54
C ARG A 108 10.47 -13.36 -0.55
N SER A 109 9.93 -13.64 -1.74
CA SER A 109 9.83 -12.65 -2.83
C SER A 109 8.95 -11.45 -2.45
N LEU A 110 7.83 -11.69 -1.76
CA LEU A 110 7.01 -10.60 -1.19
C LEU A 110 7.80 -9.79 -0.16
N TYR A 111 8.51 -10.46 0.75
CA TYR A 111 9.36 -9.78 1.74
C TYR A 111 10.45 -8.93 1.09
N ALA A 112 11.15 -9.47 0.09
CA ALA A 112 12.20 -8.75 -0.64
C ALA A 112 11.66 -7.49 -1.34
N GLU A 113 10.48 -7.60 -1.97
CA GLU A 113 9.80 -6.45 -2.55
C GLU A 113 9.45 -5.40 -1.48
N LEU A 114 8.92 -5.81 -0.33
CA LEU A 114 8.62 -4.90 0.77
C LEU A 114 9.87 -4.17 1.25
N MET A 115 10.99 -4.87 1.41
CA MET A 115 12.27 -4.30 1.83
C MET A 115 12.87 -3.35 0.79
N GLN A 116 12.71 -3.66 -0.50
CA GLN A 116 13.10 -2.79 -1.60
C GLN A 116 12.26 -1.50 -1.61
N ASN A 117 10.96 -1.63 -1.36
CA ASN A 117 9.99 -0.54 -1.37
C ASN A 117 9.85 0.18 -0.02
N LEU A 118 10.76 -0.06 0.92
CA LEU A 118 10.84 0.69 2.18
C LEU A 118 11.07 2.17 1.90
N ALA A 119 10.21 3.01 2.45
CA ALA A 119 10.22 4.44 2.27
C ALA A 119 10.19 5.17 3.62
N THR A 120 10.84 6.33 3.64
CA THR A 120 10.88 7.27 4.78
C THR A 120 10.54 8.67 4.26
N ARG A 121 10.26 9.63 5.15
CA ARG A 121 9.94 11.01 4.72
C ARG A 121 11.03 11.63 3.83
N THR A 122 12.31 11.31 4.07
CA THR A 122 13.44 11.80 3.28
C THR A 122 13.65 11.03 1.98
N LYS A 123 13.14 9.80 1.89
CA LYS A 123 13.24 8.92 0.72
C LYS A 123 11.88 8.25 0.44
N PRO A 124 10.88 9.00 -0.07
CA PRO A 124 9.51 8.50 -0.23
C PRO A 124 9.37 7.50 -1.40
N GLU A 125 10.32 7.48 -2.34
CA GLU A 125 10.30 6.65 -3.55
C GLU A 125 10.77 5.20 -3.33
N GLY A 126 11.21 4.83 -2.12
CA GLY A 126 11.72 3.49 -1.80
C GLY A 126 13.23 3.43 -1.54
N GLY A 127 13.74 2.24 -1.28
CA GLY A 127 15.16 1.99 -1.04
C GLY A 127 15.73 2.64 0.23
N ALA A 128 14.90 2.87 1.25
CA ALA A 128 15.29 3.53 2.50
C ALA A 128 16.01 2.60 3.49
N LEU A 129 16.05 1.29 3.23
CA LEU A 129 16.66 0.31 4.13
C LEU A 129 18.08 0.70 4.59
N PRO A 130 19.07 0.96 3.71
CA PRO A 130 20.41 1.33 4.15
C PRO A 130 20.43 2.56 5.07
N SER A 131 19.62 3.58 4.76
CA SER A 131 19.53 4.81 5.54
C SER A 131 18.92 4.59 6.93
N ILE A 132 18.00 3.63 7.08
CA ILE A 132 17.42 3.26 8.38
C ILE A 132 18.51 2.61 9.25
N ILE A 133 19.27 1.66 8.70
CA ILE A 133 20.35 0.97 9.42
C ILE A 133 21.47 1.96 9.80
N GLU A 134 21.89 2.79 8.84
CA GLU A 134 22.90 3.83 9.06
C GLU A 134 22.48 4.82 10.16
N ARG A 135 21.20 5.22 10.18
CA ARG A 135 20.66 6.07 11.24
C ARG A 135 20.71 5.40 12.62
N PHE A 136 20.34 4.12 12.71
CA PHE A 136 20.45 3.36 13.95
C PHE A 136 21.90 3.33 14.46
N VAL A 137 22.84 2.92 13.60
CA VAL A 137 24.26 2.82 13.94
C VAL A 137 24.84 4.18 14.33
N THR A 138 24.57 5.23 13.56
CA THR A 138 25.04 6.59 13.86
C THR A 138 24.52 7.08 15.22
N SER A 139 23.28 6.76 15.56
CA SER A 139 22.71 7.11 16.87
C SER A 139 23.37 6.34 18.03
N ALA A 140 23.78 5.10 17.79
CA ALA A 140 24.52 4.31 18.78
C ALA A 140 25.97 4.81 18.95
N VAL A 141 26.63 5.21 17.86
CA VAL A 141 27.96 5.85 17.89
C VAL A 141 27.92 7.15 18.68
N THR A 142 26.88 7.95 18.50
CA THR A 142 26.71 9.21 19.24
C THR A 142 26.57 8.94 20.74
N GLU A 143 25.71 7.98 21.12
CA GLU A 143 25.55 7.58 22.53
C GLU A 143 26.84 6.96 23.12
N GLY A 144 27.57 6.16 22.35
CA GLY A 144 28.86 5.60 22.76
C GLY A 144 29.89 6.68 23.07
N ARG A 145 29.95 7.75 22.25
CA ARG A 145 30.80 8.92 22.52
C ARG A 145 30.38 9.64 23.81
N ASP A 146 29.08 9.87 24.00
CA ASP A 146 28.56 10.56 25.19
C ASP A 146 28.82 9.78 26.49
N ARG A 147 28.74 8.45 26.42
CA ARG A 147 28.99 7.54 27.56
C ARG A 147 30.45 7.10 27.70
N SER A 148 31.31 7.43 26.74
CA SER A 148 32.69 6.89 26.64
C SER A 148 32.74 5.36 26.64
N VAL A 149 31.81 4.73 25.92
CA VAL A 149 31.70 3.27 25.73
C VAL A 149 31.81 2.95 24.24
N ASP A 150 32.36 1.78 23.91
CA ASP A 150 32.42 1.28 22.54
C ASP A 150 31.01 1.23 21.91
N PRO A 151 30.77 1.80 20.72
CA PRO A 151 29.49 1.72 20.03
C PRO A 151 28.97 0.29 19.83
N GLU A 152 29.84 -0.72 19.69
CA GLU A 152 29.40 -2.12 19.58
C GLU A 152 28.65 -2.58 20.84
N ILE A 153 29.09 -2.15 22.03
CA ILE A 153 28.42 -2.48 23.29
C ILE A 153 27.02 -1.85 23.31
N ILE A 154 26.90 -0.57 22.93
CA ILE A 154 25.60 0.12 22.85
C ILE A 154 24.66 -0.56 21.84
N ILE A 155 25.18 -0.98 20.69
CA ILE A 155 24.40 -1.72 19.68
C ILE A 155 23.88 -3.03 20.27
N ARG A 156 24.74 -3.82 20.92
CA ARG A 156 24.35 -5.09 21.55
C ARG A 156 23.34 -4.88 22.68
N GLU A 157 23.51 -3.86 23.51
CA GLU A 157 22.55 -3.49 24.56
C GLU A 157 21.17 -3.16 23.98
N ARG A 158 21.11 -2.32 22.95
CA ARG A 158 19.85 -1.94 22.30
C ARG A 158 19.17 -3.11 21.58
N LEU A 159 19.95 -4.07 21.07
CA LEU A 159 19.45 -5.26 20.38
C LEU A 159 19.19 -6.45 21.31
N ALA A 160 19.46 -6.33 22.61
CA ALA A 160 19.31 -7.42 23.57
C ALA A 160 17.87 -7.97 23.58
N HIS A 161 16.87 -7.09 23.64
CA HIS A 161 15.47 -7.49 23.60
C HIS A 161 15.08 -8.15 22.27
N LEU A 162 15.61 -7.66 21.14
CA LEU A 162 15.34 -8.28 19.83
C LEU A 162 15.89 -9.71 19.80
N SER A 163 17.01 -9.97 20.48
CA SER A 163 17.67 -11.28 20.50
C SER A 163 16.85 -12.35 21.22
N GLU A 164 15.92 -11.95 22.09
CA GLU A 164 14.98 -12.83 22.79
C GLU A 164 13.77 -13.23 21.91
N MET A 165 13.52 -12.48 20.83
CA MET A 165 12.44 -12.77 19.89
C MET A 165 12.81 -13.90 18.93
N VAL A 166 11.79 -14.52 18.32
CA VAL A 166 11.98 -15.61 17.36
C VAL A 166 12.80 -15.13 16.15
N GLY A 167 13.96 -15.75 15.93
CA GLY A 167 14.87 -15.38 14.84
C GLY A 167 15.73 -14.13 15.12
N GLY A 168 15.64 -13.56 16.32
CA GLY A 168 16.26 -12.30 16.67
C GLY A 168 17.76 -12.32 16.89
N TYR A 169 18.33 -13.44 17.35
CA TYR A 169 19.78 -13.58 17.56
C TYR A 169 20.58 -13.33 16.27
N ASP A 170 20.26 -14.05 15.19
CA ASP A 170 20.95 -13.87 13.90
C ASP A 170 20.66 -12.47 13.32
N PHE A 171 19.45 -11.93 13.52
CA PHE A 171 19.11 -10.56 13.12
C PHE A 171 20.01 -9.53 13.82
N ALA A 172 20.22 -9.66 15.13
CA ALA A 172 21.09 -8.78 15.89
C ALA A 172 22.55 -8.88 15.44
N GLU A 173 23.04 -10.10 15.16
CA GLU A 173 24.38 -10.32 14.62
C GLU A 173 24.59 -9.69 13.23
N VAL A 174 23.56 -9.69 12.38
CA VAL A 174 23.60 -8.99 11.07
C VAL A 174 23.74 -7.49 11.25
N ILE A 175 23.02 -6.88 12.21
CA ILE A 175 23.16 -5.45 12.50
C ILE A 175 24.54 -5.13 13.10
N ALA A 176 25.05 -5.97 14.00
CA ALA A 176 26.40 -5.84 14.54
C ALA A 176 27.47 -6.00 13.45
N ALA A 177 27.26 -6.89 12.47
CA ALA A 177 28.12 -7.02 11.29
C ALA A 177 28.11 -5.74 10.42
N TYR A 178 26.97 -5.07 10.29
CA TYR A 178 26.89 -3.81 9.56
C TYR A 178 27.75 -2.73 10.25
N TRP A 179 27.69 -2.64 11.58
CA TRP A 179 28.57 -1.75 12.35
C TRP A 179 30.05 -2.08 12.15
N ARG A 180 30.45 -3.34 12.30
CA ARG A 180 31.84 -3.77 12.05
C ARG A 180 32.30 -3.40 10.65
N GLY A 181 31.42 -3.55 9.65
CA GLY A 181 31.70 -3.13 8.28
C GLY A 181 31.88 -1.61 8.15
N HIS A 182 31.06 -0.83 8.85
CA HIS A 182 31.19 0.63 8.90
C HIS A 182 32.49 1.09 9.59
N ASP A 183 32.81 0.52 10.76
CA ASP A 183 33.98 0.88 11.56
C ASP A 183 35.30 0.52 10.85
N THR A 184 35.34 -0.64 10.19
CA THR A 184 36.53 -1.12 9.46
C THR A 184 36.62 -0.63 8.00
N GLY A 185 35.62 0.10 7.49
CA GLY A 185 35.54 0.50 6.09
C GLY A 185 35.29 -0.65 5.10
N ASN A 186 34.81 -1.79 5.57
CA ASN A 186 34.49 -2.96 4.75
C ASN A 186 33.10 -2.82 4.11
N GLU A 187 33.06 -2.26 2.90
CA GLU A 187 31.82 -2.08 2.13
C GLU A 187 31.18 -3.40 1.69
N THR A 188 31.96 -4.46 1.48
CA THR A 188 31.41 -5.79 1.16
C THR A 188 30.57 -6.33 2.31
N LEU A 189 31.07 -6.22 3.54
CA LEU A 189 30.33 -6.66 4.74
C LEU A 189 29.04 -5.84 4.95
N LYS A 190 29.08 -4.53 4.69
CA LYS A 190 27.87 -3.68 4.69
C LYS A 190 26.89 -4.11 3.60
N SER A 191 27.37 -4.41 2.40
CA SER A 191 26.51 -4.88 1.30
C SER A 191 25.86 -6.23 1.63
N ASP A 192 26.63 -7.18 2.17
CA ASP A 192 26.15 -8.51 2.55
C ASP A 192 25.08 -8.45 3.65
N THR A 193 25.24 -7.56 4.64
CA THR A 193 24.22 -7.35 5.67
C THR A 193 22.92 -6.77 5.12
N ILE A 194 23.00 -5.79 4.21
CA ILE A 194 21.82 -5.27 3.52
C ILE A 194 21.15 -6.35 2.68
N ARG A 195 21.93 -7.18 1.99
CA ARG A 195 21.46 -8.33 1.20
C ARG A 195 20.69 -9.33 2.08
N TRP A 196 21.17 -9.60 3.28
CA TRP A 196 20.47 -10.48 4.24
C TRP A 196 19.17 -9.86 4.74
N LEU A 197 19.19 -8.58 5.11
CA LEU A 197 18.00 -7.86 5.56
C LEU A 197 16.91 -7.78 4.49
N ARG A 198 17.28 -7.79 3.21
CA ARG A 198 16.35 -7.87 2.07
C ARG A 198 15.85 -9.28 1.75
N GLY A 199 16.40 -10.32 2.40
CA GLY A 199 16.04 -11.71 2.10
C GLY A 199 16.56 -12.21 0.76
N GLU A 200 17.68 -11.66 0.27
CA GLU A 200 18.26 -12.02 -1.03
C GLU A 200 19.22 -13.25 -0.97
N TYR A 201 19.46 -13.81 0.22
CA TYR A 201 20.17 -15.09 0.35
C TYR A 201 19.21 -16.26 0.14
N THR A 202 19.59 -17.18 -0.74
CA THR A 202 18.80 -18.38 -1.04
C THR A 202 19.24 -19.60 -0.25
N THR A 203 20.50 -19.63 0.19
CA THR A 203 21.05 -20.74 0.97
C THR A 203 21.65 -20.26 2.30
N ARG A 204 21.56 -21.10 3.33
CA ARG A 204 22.18 -20.85 4.65
C ARG A 204 23.70 -20.89 4.58
N THR A 205 24.26 -21.62 3.63
CA THR A 205 25.71 -21.74 3.42
C THR A 205 26.29 -20.40 2.99
N ASP A 206 25.67 -19.73 2.02
CA ASP A 206 26.12 -18.42 1.53
C ASP A 206 26.02 -17.36 2.62
N ALA A 207 24.92 -17.34 3.37
CA ALA A 207 24.74 -16.41 4.49
C ALA A 207 25.75 -16.66 5.61
N ARG A 208 26.07 -17.93 5.92
CA ARG A 208 27.11 -18.27 6.90
C ARG A 208 28.50 -17.83 6.42
N HIS A 209 28.83 -18.03 5.15
CA HIS A 209 30.12 -17.61 4.61
C HIS A 209 30.28 -16.08 4.62
N ALA A 210 29.22 -15.35 4.28
CA ALA A 210 29.24 -13.89 4.22
C ALA A 210 29.21 -13.22 5.60
N LEU A 211 28.35 -13.71 6.52
CA LEU A 211 28.00 -13.01 7.75
C LEU A 211 28.20 -13.83 9.04
N GLY A 212 28.49 -15.13 8.93
CA GLY A 212 28.61 -16.03 10.08
C GLY A 212 27.29 -16.49 10.70
N VAL A 213 26.14 -16.08 10.14
CA VAL A 213 24.80 -16.42 10.65
C VAL A 213 24.32 -17.80 10.22
N ARG A 214 23.36 -18.37 10.95
CA ARG A 214 22.87 -19.75 10.73
C ARG A 214 21.55 -19.79 9.96
N THR A 215 20.83 -18.68 9.92
CA THR A 215 19.51 -18.55 9.30
C THR A 215 19.51 -17.56 8.13
N ILE A 216 18.45 -17.64 7.33
CA ILE A 216 18.12 -16.70 6.26
C ILE A 216 16.65 -16.31 6.41
N VAL A 217 16.26 -15.22 5.78
CA VAL A 217 14.84 -14.93 5.59
C VAL A 217 14.27 -15.92 4.58
N ASP A 218 13.26 -16.68 4.98
CA ASP A 218 12.59 -17.70 4.16
C ASP A 218 11.07 -17.58 4.29
N ASP A 219 10.34 -18.36 3.48
CA ASP A 219 8.87 -18.29 3.42
C ASP A 219 8.18 -18.51 4.77
N ALA A 220 8.81 -19.26 5.68
CA ALA A 220 8.23 -19.62 6.97
C ALA A 220 8.39 -18.51 8.02
N ASN A 221 9.39 -17.63 7.85
CA ASN A 221 9.76 -16.66 8.88
C ASN A 221 9.54 -15.19 8.50
N ILE A 222 9.01 -14.88 7.31
CA ILE A 222 8.86 -13.50 6.83
C ILE A 222 8.12 -12.59 7.84
N TYR A 223 7.13 -13.13 8.54
CA TYR A 223 6.33 -12.33 9.47
C TYR A 223 7.08 -12.02 10.76
N GLU A 224 7.88 -12.96 11.27
CA GLU A 224 8.75 -12.70 12.43
C GLU A 224 9.86 -11.71 12.06
N GLN A 225 10.39 -11.78 10.83
CA GLN A 225 11.34 -10.81 10.32
C GLN A 225 10.75 -9.40 10.25
N LEU A 226 9.48 -9.24 9.82
CA LEU A 226 8.79 -7.95 9.84
C LEU A 226 8.61 -7.40 11.27
N LYS A 227 8.36 -8.25 12.26
CA LYS A 227 8.29 -7.83 13.68
C LYS A 227 9.64 -7.34 14.19
N LEU A 228 10.71 -8.12 13.96
CA LEU A 228 12.08 -7.73 14.31
C LEU A 228 12.47 -6.40 13.65
N PHE A 229 12.19 -6.27 12.36
CA PHE A 229 12.48 -5.06 11.61
C PHE A 229 11.69 -3.85 12.12
N THR A 230 10.43 -4.05 12.55
CA THR A 230 9.64 -2.98 13.18
C THR A 230 10.28 -2.47 14.46
N GLN A 231 10.79 -3.38 15.31
CA GLN A 231 11.50 -2.98 16.53
C GLN A 231 12.78 -2.21 16.20
N LEU A 232 13.56 -2.68 15.22
CA LEU A 232 14.75 -1.97 14.75
C LEU A 232 14.42 -0.56 14.22
N VAL A 233 13.35 -0.42 13.43
CA VAL A 233 12.87 0.87 12.91
C VAL A 233 12.57 1.84 14.06
N ARG A 234 11.95 1.37 15.15
CA ARG A 234 11.71 2.18 16.35
C ARG A 234 13.00 2.54 17.07
N LEU A 235 13.92 1.58 17.24
CA LEU A 235 15.25 1.83 17.80
C LEU A 235 16.07 2.83 16.97
N ALA A 236 15.86 2.89 15.66
CA ALA A 236 16.46 3.88 14.76
C ALA A 236 15.83 5.29 14.88
N GLY A 237 14.82 5.47 15.74
CA GLY A 237 14.16 6.75 16.00
C GLY A 237 13.03 7.10 15.03
N TYR A 238 12.38 6.09 14.42
CA TYR A 238 11.10 6.25 13.71
C TYR A 238 9.94 5.81 14.61
N SER A 239 8.72 6.22 14.25
CA SER A 239 7.54 5.96 15.06
C SER A 239 6.92 4.57 14.87
N GLY A 240 7.30 3.84 13.81
CA GLY A 240 6.78 2.49 13.55
C GLY A 240 6.91 2.09 12.08
N LEU A 241 6.37 0.93 11.73
CA LEU A 241 6.36 0.38 10.38
C LEU A 241 4.92 0.15 9.91
N LEU A 242 4.55 0.76 8.78
CA LEU A 242 3.30 0.52 8.09
C LEU A 242 3.53 -0.32 6.83
N ILE A 243 2.88 -1.46 6.73
CA ILE A 243 2.90 -2.33 5.56
C ILE A 243 1.59 -2.16 4.80
N SER A 244 1.67 -1.79 3.53
CA SER A 244 0.52 -1.68 2.63
C SER A 244 0.58 -2.76 1.57
N LEU A 245 -0.39 -3.66 1.57
CA LEU A 245 -0.51 -4.72 0.58
C LEU A 245 -1.75 -4.47 -0.27
N ASP A 246 -1.59 -4.37 -1.58
CA ASP A 246 -2.72 -4.25 -2.52
C ASP A 246 -2.93 -5.56 -3.29
N GLU A 247 -4.02 -5.64 -4.04
CA GLU A 247 -4.36 -6.77 -4.90
C GLU A 247 -4.51 -8.11 -4.15
N LEU A 248 -5.08 -8.10 -2.93
CA LEU A 248 -5.34 -9.34 -2.18
C LEU A 248 -6.29 -10.31 -2.91
N VAL A 249 -7.02 -9.83 -3.92
CA VAL A 249 -7.83 -10.68 -4.81
C VAL A 249 -7.00 -11.79 -5.47
N ASN A 250 -5.69 -11.61 -5.64
CA ASN A 250 -4.82 -12.66 -6.16
C ASN A 250 -4.74 -13.90 -5.24
N LEU A 251 -4.97 -13.75 -3.93
CA LEU A 251 -5.10 -14.90 -3.02
C LEU A 251 -6.42 -15.66 -3.26
N TYR A 252 -7.50 -14.94 -3.57
CA TYR A 252 -8.80 -15.52 -3.90
C TYR A 252 -8.77 -16.30 -5.22
N LYS A 253 -8.01 -15.79 -6.20
CA LYS A 253 -7.78 -16.42 -7.50
C LYS A 253 -6.95 -17.72 -7.44
N LEU A 254 -6.28 -18.01 -6.31
CA LEU A 254 -5.52 -19.26 -6.16
C LEU A 254 -6.43 -20.49 -6.32
N ALA A 255 -6.13 -21.31 -7.34
CA ALA A 255 -6.84 -22.56 -7.61
C ALA A 255 -6.66 -23.58 -6.48
N ASN A 256 -5.45 -23.71 -5.93
CA ASN A 256 -5.15 -24.66 -4.86
C ASN A 256 -5.76 -24.18 -3.52
N THR A 257 -6.77 -24.92 -3.05
CA THR A 257 -7.49 -24.64 -1.80
C THR A 257 -6.59 -24.68 -0.57
N GLN A 258 -5.63 -25.60 -0.48
CA GLN A 258 -4.72 -25.67 0.66
C GLN A 258 -3.82 -24.44 0.72
N ALA A 259 -3.25 -24.03 -0.42
CA ALA A 259 -2.43 -22.82 -0.49
C ALA A 259 -3.22 -21.56 -0.10
N ARG A 260 -4.49 -21.46 -0.53
CA ARG A 260 -5.40 -20.37 -0.16
C ARG A 260 -5.67 -20.36 1.35
N LYS A 261 -5.98 -21.52 1.95
CA LYS A 261 -6.18 -21.65 3.40
C LYS A 261 -4.95 -21.23 4.21
N SER A 262 -3.75 -21.67 3.83
CA SER A 262 -2.53 -21.27 4.56
C SER A 262 -2.24 -19.77 4.48
N ASN A 263 -2.60 -19.11 3.37
CA ASN A 263 -2.51 -17.64 3.28
C ASN A 263 -3.55 -16.97 4.20
N TYR A 264 -4.77 -17.52 4.31
CA TYR A 264 -5.80 -17.00 5.22
C TYR A 264 -5.44 -17.21 6.69
N GLU A 265 -4.81 -18.33 7.03
CA GLU A 265 -4.24 -18.57 8.36
C GLU A 265 -3.15 -17.55 8.70
N GLN A 266 -2.30 -17.20 7.73
CA GLN A 266 -1.29 -16.16 7.91
C GLN A 266 -1.93 -14.77 8.11
N ILE A 267 -3.01 -14.43 7.37
CA ILE A 267 -3.79 -13.20 7.59
C ILE A 267 -4.42 -13.20 8.99
N LEU A 268 -4.99 -14.32 9.42
CA LEU A 268 -5.59 -14.46 10.75
C LEU A 268 -4.55 -14.28 11.86
N ARG A 269 -3.35 -14.82 11.67
CA ARG A 269 -2.23 -14.64 12.59
C ARG A 269 -1.85 -13.16 12.73
N ILE A 270 -1.71 -12.45 11.61
CA ILE A 270 -1.41 -11.01 11.59
C ILE A 270 -2.53 -10.21 12.28
N LEU A 271 -3.80 -10.55 11.98
CA LEU A 271 -4.98 -9.92 12.58
C LEU A 271 -5.01 -10.11 14.09
N ASN A 272 -4.78 -11.33 14.58
CA ASN A 272 -4.77 -11.63 16.00
C ASN A 272 -3.67 -10.86 16.75
N ASP A 273 -2.44 -10.91 16.25
CA ASP A 273 -1.32 -10.20 16.88
C ASP A 273 -1.56 -8.68 16.92
N SER A 274 -2.18 -8.14 15.86
CA SER A 274 -2.52 -6.72 15.76
C SER A 274 -3.64 -6.32 16.75
N LEU A 275 -4.64 -7.17 16.95
CA LEU A 275 -5.75 -6.91 17.87
C LEU A 275 -5.35 -7.15 19.34
N GLN A 276 -4.41 -8.06 19.59
CA GLN A 276 -3.88 -8.36 20.93
C GLN A 276 -2.79 -7.40 21.39
N GLY A 277 -2.29 -6.53 20.50
CA GLY A 277 -1.25 -5.54 20.82
C GLY A 277 0.16 -6.13 20.91
N THR A 278 0.39 -7.34 20.39
CA THR A 278 1.72 -7.98 20.42
C THR A 278 2.63 -7.50 19.28
N ALA A 279 2.05 -6.95 18.21
CA ALA A 279 2.77 -6.40 17.06
C ALA A 279 3.17 -4.92 17.25
N ILE A 280 3.89 -4.60 18.32
CA ILE A 280 4.23 -3.22 18.74
C ILE A 280 4.79 -2.38 17.58
N GLY A 281 4.11 -1.27 17.27
CA GLY A 281 4.50 -0.31 16.23
C GLY A 281 4.37 -0.82 14.79
N LEU A 282 3.80 -2.01 14.57
CA LEU A 282 3.56 -2.61 13.26
C LEU A 282 2.09 -2.41 12.87
N GLY A 283 1.86 -1.99 11.63
CA GLY A 283 0.53 -1.88 11.08
C GLY A 283 0.41 -2.42 9.68
N PHE A 284 -0.77 -2.96 9.36
CA PHE A 284 -1.12 -3.51 8.05
C PHE A 284 -2.32 -2.81 7.43
N MET A 285 -2.20 -2.45 6.16
CA MET A 285 -3.28 -1.94 5.32
C MET A 285 -3.43 -2.89 4.13
N LEU A 286 -4.55 -3.60 4.07
CA LEU A 286 -4.78 -4.69 3.13
C LEU A 286 -5.88 -4.31 2.13
N GLY A 287 -5.53 -4.03 0.88
CA GLY A 287 -6.44 -3.70 -0.21
C GLY A 287 -7.08 -4.94 -0.85
N GLY A 288 -8.41 -5.03 -0.83
CA GLY A 288 -9.13 -6.18 -1.39
C GLY A 288 -10.46 -5.81 -2.05
N THR A 289 -11.05 -6.77 -2.76
CA THR A 289 -12.39 -6.63 -3.35
C THR A 289 -13.46 -7.12 -2.38
N PRO A 290 -14.74 -6.72 -2.57
CA PRO A 290 -15.85 -7.25 -1.78
C PRO A 290 -15.95 -8.77 -1.85
N ASP A 291 -15.75 -9.37 -3.03
CA ASP A 291 -15.76 -10.84 -3.19
C ASP A 291 -14.65 -11.52 -2.40
N PHE A 292 -13.44 -10.94 -2.41
CA PHE A 292 -12.33 -11.44 -1.59
C PHE A 292 -12.70 -11.48 -0.11
N LEU A 293 -13.48 -10.51 0.39
CA LEU A 293 -13.95 -10.49 1.77
C LEU A 293 -15.12 -11.46 1.99
N MET A 294 -16.22 -11.26 1.26
CA MET A 294 -17.55 -11.76 1.59
C MET A 294 -17.87 -13.16 1.06
N ASP A 295 -17.18 -13.64 0.02
CA ASP A 295 -17.47 -14.96 -0.54
C ASP A 295 -17.26 -16.05 0.53
N THR A 296 -18.33 -16.79 0.84
CA THR A 296 -18.38 -17.84 1.86
C THR A 296 -17.76 -19.17 1.43
N ARG A 297 -17.43 -19.33 0.15
CA ARG A 297 -16.75 -20.51 -0.41
C ARG A 297 -15.27 -20.26 -0.63
N ARG A 298 -14.90 -19.09 -1.18
CA ARG A 298 -13.51 -18.80 -1.58
C ARG A 298 -12.89 -17.59 -0.89
N GLY A 299 -13.68 -16.61 -0.46
CA GLY A 299 -13.23 -15.38 0.21
C GLY A 299 -12.80 -15.61 1.65
N LEU A 300 -12.47 -14.54 2.37
CA LEU A 300 -12.09 -14.59 3.78
C LEU A 300 -13.21 -15.12 4.66
N TYR A 301 -14.47 -14.88 4.28
CA TYR A 301 -15.64 -15.40 5.00
C TYR A 301 -15.83 -16.92 4.87
N SER A 302 -15.10 -17.59 3.96
CA SER A 302 -15.00 -19.05 3.96
C SER A 302 -14.26 -19.62 5.17
N TYR A 303 -13.54 -18.77 5.92
CA TYR A 303 -12.85 -19.14 7.15
C TYR A 303 -13.56 -18.54 8.37
N PRO A 304 -14.28 -19.33 9.19
CA PRO A 304 -15.14 -18.79 10.26
C PRO A 304 -14.42 -17.90 11.29
N ALA A 305 -13.14 -18.18 11.59
CA ALA A 305 -12.37 -17.38 12.53
C ALA A 305 -12.02 -15.98 11.98
N LEU A 306 -11.90 -15.83 10.66
CA LEU A 306 -11.76 -14.53 10.00
C LEU A 306 -13.11 -13.83 9.90
N GLN A 307 -14.14 -14.54 9.46
CA GLN A 307 -15.50 -14.00 9.36
C GLN A 307 -15.95 -13.36 10.67
N SER A 308 -15.80 -14.06 11.81
CA SER A 308 -16.20 -13.53 13.13
C SER A 308 -15.48 -12.26 13.55
N ARG A 309 -14.27 -12.01 13.05
CA ARG A 309 -13.46 -10.81 13.37
C ARG A 309 -13.65 -9.66 12.37
N LEU A 310 -14.09 -9.97 11.16
CA LEU A 310 -14.25 -9.03 10.05
C LEU A 310 -15.70 -8.69 9.74
N ALA A 311 -16.65 -9.45 10.31
CA ALA A 311 -18.06 -9.20 10.17
C ALA A 311 -18.42 -7.78 10.62
N GLU A 312 -19.41 -7.22 9.95
CA GLU A 312 -19.91 -5.89 10.28
C GLU A 312 -20.56 -5.87 11.65
N ASN A 313 -20.51 -4.69 12.26
CA ASN A 313 -21.19 -4.46 13.52
C ASN A 313 -22.70 -4.52 13.29
N THR A 314 -23.38 -5.41 14.02
CA THR A 314 -24.83 -5.62 13.90
C THR A 314 -25.66 -4.37 14.25
N PHE A 315 -25.07 -3.41 14.97
CA PHE A 315 -25.70 -2.13 15.31
C PHE A 315 -25.43 -1.02 14.28
N ALA A 316 -24.54 -1.24 13.30
CA ALA A 316 -24.27 -0.29 12.22
C ALA A 316 -25.35 -0.39 11.12
N VAL A 317 -26.61 -0.13 11.50
CA VAL A 317 -27.79 -0.16 10.63
C VAL A 317 -28.19 1.25 10.18
N ASN A 318 -29.05 1.35 9.15
CA ASN A 318 -29.64 2.62 8.69
C ASN A 318 -28.63 3.71 8.29
N GLY A 319 -27.54 3.33 7.63
CA GLY A 319 -26.51 4.27 7.16
C GLY A 319 -25.49 4.70 8.23
N LEU A 320 -25.55 4.11 9.43
CA LEU A 320 -24.48 4.22 10.41
C LEU A 320 -23.27 3.39 9.94
N VAL A 321 -22.07 3.97 10.08
CA VAL A 321 -20.81 3.31 9.69
C VAL A 321 -19.90 3.20 10.90
N ASP A 322 -19.46 1.98 11.21
CA ASP A 322 -18.49 1.72 12.28
C ASP A 322 -17.05 1.78 11.76
N PHE A 323 -16.42 2.93 11.98
CA PHE A 323 -15.01 3.15 11.61
C PHE A 323 -13.99 2.53 12.58
N ASN A 324 -14.42 1.83 13.63
CA ASN A 324 -13.52 1.09 14.53
C ASN A 324 -13.31 -0.36 14.08
N ASN A 325 -14.18 -0.88 13.21
CA ASN A 325 -14.07 -2.23 12.65
C ASN A 325 -12.80 -2.35 11.78
N PRO A 326 -12.05 -3.48 11.80
CA PRO A 326 -10.92 -3.70 10.90
C PRO A 326 -11.25 -3.49 9.42
N VAL A 327 -12.49 -3.75 8.98
CA VAL A 327 -12.92 -3.53 7.60
C VAL A 327 -13.34 -2.07 7.38
N LEU A 328 -12.69 -1.42 6.43
CA LEU A 328 -13.03 -0.10 5.94
C LEU A 328 -13.52 -0.22 4.49
N ARG A 329 -14.82 0.02 4.28
CA ARG A 329 -15.41 -0.04 2.94
C ARG A 329 -15.21 1.27 2.20
N LEU A 330 -14.70 1.19 0.98
CA LEU A 330 -14.59 2.30 0.06
C LEU A 330 -15.71 2.21 -0.98
N GLY A 331 -16.63 3.18 -0.93
CA GLY A 331 -17.61 3.39 -1.99
C GLY A 331 -16.96 3.89 -3.28
N ASN A 332 -17.66 3.65 -4.39
CA ASN A 332 -17.35 4.31 -5.65
C ASN A 332 -17.58 5.82 -5.54
N LEU A 333 -16.91 6.59 -6.40
CA LEU A 333 -17.09 8.04 -6.43
C LEU A 333 -18.51 8.36 -6.88
N SER A 334 -19.17 9.27 -6.15
CA SER A 334 -20.43 9.86 -6.60
C SER A 334 -20.19 10.80 -7.80
N PRO A 335 -21.22 11.15 -8.58
CA PRO A 335 -21.10 12.19 -9.60
C PRO A 335 -20.54 13.50 -9.03
N GLU A 336 -20.96 13.87 -7.82
CA GLU A 336 -20.49 15.05 -7.12
C GLU A 336 -19.00 14.95 -6.77
N ASP A 337 -18.55 13.80 -6.26
CA ASP A 337 -17.13 13.57 -6.00
C ASP A 337 -16.30 13.63 -7.30
N LEU A 338 -16.82 13.07 -8.39
CA LEU A 338 -16.11 13.10 -9.67
C LEU A 338 -16.01 14.52 -10.22
N PHE A 339 -17.06 15.34 -10.11
CA PHE A 339 -17.01 16.76 -10.46
C PHE A 339 -15.94 17.50 -9.67
N VAL A 340 -15.86 17.26 -8.36
CA VAL A 340 -14.83 17.85 -7.49
C VAL A 340 -13.44 17.36 -7.89
N LEU A 341 -13.29 16.08 -8.26
CA LEU A 341 -12.01 15.53 -8.71
C LEU A 341 -11.53 16.19 -10.00
N LEU A 342 -12.39 16.30 -11.01
CA LEU A 342 -12.08 16.97 -12.28
C LEU A 342 -11.77 18.45 -12.06
N SER A 343 -12.51 19.12 -11.17
CA SER A 343 -12.25 20.51 -10.78
C SER A 343 -10.87 20.67 -10.14
N LYS A 344 -10.47 19.75 -9.27
CA LYS A 344 -9.12 19.72 -8.67
C LYS A 344 -8.04 19.42 -9.70
N ILE A 345 -8.27 18.49 -10.62
CA ILE A 345 -7.33 18.20 -11.72
C ILE A 345 -7.12 19.45 -12.59
N ARG A 346 -8.21 20.14 -12.97
CA ARG A 346 -8.12 21.43 -13.70
C ARG A 346 -7.32 22.46 -12.90
N HIS A 347 -7.57 22.56 -11.60
CA HIS A 347 -6.83 23.48 -10.72
C HIS A 347 -5.33 23.15 -10.65
N VAL A 348 -4.98 21.87 -10.54
CA VAL A 348 -3.59 21.40 -10.57
C VAL A 348 -2.96 21.71 -11.93
N PHE A 349 -3.65 21.43 -13.03
CA PHE A 349 -3.20 21.73 -14.39
C PHE A 349 -2.82 23.21 -14.54
N ALA A 350 -3.63 24.09 -13.95
CA ALA A 350 -3.43 25.53 -13.94
C ALA A 350 -2.43 26.03 -12.87
N CYS A 351 -1.61 25.18 -12.26
CA CYS A 351 -0.66 25.54 -11.19
C CYS A 351 -1.29 26.22 -9.96
N GLY A 352 -2.59 26.03 -9.75
CA GLY A 352 -3.35 26.68 -8.69
C GLY A 352 -3.87 28.08 -9.03
N ASP A 353 -3.67 28.55 -10.27
CA ASP A 353 -4.17 29.85 -10.73
C ASP A 353 -5.51 29.70 -11.47
N SER A 354 -6.59 30.21 -10.87
CA SER A 354 -7.92 30.19 -11.49
C SER A 354 -8.02 31.00 -12.78
N ALA A 355 -7.13 31.99 -12.99
CA ALA A 355 -7.11 32.77 -14.22
C ALA A 355 -6.57 31.97 -15.42
N GLN A 356 -5.87 30.86 -15.17
CA GLN A 356 -5.31 29.97 -16.19
C GLN A 356 -6.21 28.77 -16.51
N TYR A 357 -7.47 28.78 -16.05
CA TYR A 357 -8.40 27.70 -16.35
C TYR A 357 -8.76 27.67 -17.84
N LEU A 358 -8.41 26.57 -18.49
CA LEU A 358 -8.73 26.31 -19.90
C LEU A 358 -10.20 25.92 -20.13
N LEU A 359 -10.90 25.55 -19.06
CA LEU A 359 -12.25 25.02 -19.10
C LEU A 359 -13.07 25.59 -17.93
N PRO A 360 -14.25 26.20 -18.14
CA PRO A 360 -15.11 26.65 -17.05
C PRO A 360 -15.87 25.48 -16.40
N ASP A 361 -16.58 25.72 -15.30
CA ASP A 361 -17.30 24.68 -14.55
C ASP A 361 -18.39 24.01 -15.39
N GLU A 362 -19.07 24.79 -16.23
CA GLU A 362 -20.06 24.31 -17.19
C GLU A 362 -19.42 23.35 -18.21
N GLY A 363 -18.15 23.57 -18.57
CA GLY A 363 -17.39 22.67 -19.44
C GLY A 363 -17.09 21.33 -18.78
N ILE A 364 -16.82 21.31 -17.47
CA ILE A 364 -16.67 20.07 -16.71
C ILE A 364 -18.00 19.31 -16.66
N GLN A 365 -19.11 20.00 -16.40
CA GLN A 365 -20.44 19.39 -16.41
C GLN A 365 -20.78 18.81 -17.80
N ALA A 366 -20.51 19.56 -18.87
CA ALA A 366 -20.71 19.09 -20.24
C ALA A 366 -19.87 17.84 -20.56
N PHE A 367 -18.61 17.81 -20.12
CA PHE A 367 -17.75 16.63 -20.24
C PHE A 367 -18.31 15.43 -19.49
N MET A 368 -18.78 15.60 -18.26
CA MET A 368 -19.39 14.52 -17.48
C MET A 368 -20.68 13.99 -18.12
N VAL A 369 -21.54 14.87 -18.63
CA VAL A 369 -22.75 14.50 -19.37
C VAL A 369 -22.41 13.71 -20.64
N HIS A 370 -21.39 14.13 -21.38
CA HIS A 370 -20.90 13.42 -22.56
C HIS A 370 -20.43 12.00 -22.22
N CYS A 371 -19.63 11.86 -21.17
CA CYS A 371 -19.13 10.56 -20.75
C CYS A 371 -20.24 9.65 -20.24
N SER A 372 -21.18 10.18 -19.43
CA SER A 372 -22.34 9.44 -18.95
C SER A 372 -23.21 8.91 -20.10
N LYS A 373 -23.43 9.69 -21.16
CA LYS A 373 -24.18 9.26 -22.34
C LYS A 373 -23.50 8.16 -23.16
N ARG A 374 -22.16 8.13 -23.21
CA ARG A 374 -21.41 7.14 -24.00
C ARG A 374 -21.10 5.85 -23.25
N ILE A 375 -20.80 5.94 -21.96
CA ILE A 375 -20.26 4.83 -21.14
C ILE A 375 -21.32 4.31 -20.14
N GLY A 376 -22.41 5.06 -19.92
CA GLY A 376 -23.45 4.73 -18.95
C GLY A 376 -22.92 4.72 -17.51
N ASP A 377 -23.51 3.91 -16.66
CA ASP A 377 -23.15 3.82 -15.23
C ASP A 377 -21.73 3.27 -14.97
N ALA A 378 -21.11 2.62 -15.98
CA ALA A 378 -19.73 2.14 -15.88
C ALA A 378 -18.73 3.30 -15.70
N TYR A 379 -19.08 4.50 -16.17
CA TYR A 379 -18.29 5.72 -16.04
C TYR A 379 -17.85 6.04 -14.60
N PHE A 380 -18.72 5.79 -13.63
CA PHE A 380 -18.48 6.07 -12.20
C PHE A 380 -17.77 4.93 -11.47
N ARG A 381 -17.82 3.73 -12.04
CA ARG A 381 -17.18 2.53 -11.48
C ARG A 381 -15.69 2.49 -11.81
N THR A 382 -15.31 3.02 -12.97
CA THR A 382 -13.94 2.96 -13.50
C THR A 382 -13.43 4.35 -13.93
N PRO A 383 -13.07 5.23 -12.96
CA PRO A 383 -12.77 6.63 -13.24
C PRO A 383 -11.44 6.87 -13.97
N ARG A 384 -10.60 5.83 -14.16
CA ARG A 384 -9.27 5.96 -14.76
C ARG A 384 -9.34 6.51 -16.19
N ASN A 385 -10.15 5.92 -17.05
CA ASN A 385 -10.29 6.35 -18.45
C ASN A 385 -10.89 7.75 -18.55
N THR A 386 -11.83 8.07 -17.68
CA THR A 386 -12.44 9.40 -17.56
C THR A 386 -11.40 10.47 -17.23
N ILE A 387 -10.58 10.22 -16.21
CA ILE A 387 -9.53 11.15 -15.78
C ILE A 387 -8.52 11.36 -16.89
N LYS A 388 -8.11 10.28 -17.56
CA LYS A 388 -7.18 10.34 -18.69
C LYS A 388 -7.75 11.18 -19.83
N ALA A 389 -8.99 10.90 -20.26
CA ALA A 389 -9.66 11.64 -21.32
C ALA A 389 -9.82 13.13 -20.98
N PHE A 390 -10.07 13.46 -19.70
CA PHE A 390 -10.16 14.84 -19.25
C PHE A 390 -8.80 15.56 -19.32
N ILE A 391 -7.71 14.90 -18.93
CA ILE A 391 -6.35 15.46 -19.04
C ILE A 391 -5.95 15.63 -20.51
N ASP A 392 -6.29 14.67 -21.36
CA ASP A 392 -6.04 14.75 -22.80
C ASP A 392 -6.81 15.95 -23.41
N LEU A 393 -8.06 16.17 -23.01
CA LEU A 393 -8.83 17.35 -23.38
C LEU A 393 -8.14 18.66 -22.95
N LEU A 394 -7.71 18.76 -21.68
CA LEU A 394 -6.99 19.95 -21.19
C LEU A 394 -5.67 20.18 -21.95
N SER A 395 -4.94 19.11 -22.26
CA SER A 395 -3.67 19.17 -23.00
C SER A 395 -3.88 19.69 -24.43
N VAL A 396 -4.95 19.25 -25.10
CA VAL A 396 -5.30 19.75 -26.44
C VAL A 396 -5.69 21.22 -26.40
N LEU A 397 -6.49 21.63 -25.41
CA LEU A 397 -6.88 23.04 -25.23
C LEU A 397 -5.68 23.95 -24.95
N GLU A 398 -4.71 23.49 -24.15
CA GLU A 398 -3.49 24.26 -23.84
C GLU A 398 -2.67 24.56 -25.10
N GLN A 399 -2.53 23.56 -25.97
CA GLN A 399 -1.76 23.66 -27.22
C GLN A 399 -2.51 24.40 -28.33
N ASN A 400 -3.84 24.50 -28.27
CA ASN A 400 -4.69 25.04 -29.32
C ASN A 400 -5.65 26.11 -28.79
N LYS A 401 -5.10 27.26 -28.39
CA LYS A 401 -5.85 28.38 -27.77
C LYS A 401 -6.99 28.96 -28.63
N GLN A 402 -6.98 28.69 -29.94
CA GLN A 402 -7.99 29.11 -30.90
C GLN A 402 -9.25 28.23 -30.92
N ILE A 403 -9.20 27.02 -30.31
CA ILE A 403 -10.30 26.06 -30.31
C ILE A 403 -11.10 26.20 -29.02
N THR A 404 -12.43 26.23 -29.12
CA THR A 404 -13.33 26.20 -27.96
C THR A 404 -13.54 24.76 -27.50
N TRP A 405 -13.67 24.58 -26.18
CA TRP A 405 -13.93 23.27 -25.59
C TRP A 405 -15.24 22.62 -26.08
N SER A 406 -16.22 23.43 -26.49
CA SER A 406 -17.50 22.98 -27.06
C SER A 406 -17.30 22.15 -28.33
N ASP A 407 -16.31 22.50 -29.14
CA ASP A 407 -16.12 21.93 -30.48
C ASP A 407 -15.41 20.57 -30.40
N LEU A 408 -14.56 20.39 -29.38
CA LEU A 408 -13.81 19.15 -29.13
C LEU A 408 -14.64 18.07 -28.45
N LEU A 409 -15.55 18.43 -27.54
CA LEU A 409 -16.33 17.47 -26.75
C LEU A 409 -17.07 16.44 -27.62
N PHE A 410 -17.60 16.84 -28.77
CA PHE A 410 -18.37 15.94 -29.65
C PHE A 410 -17.49 14.98 -30.46
N GLN A 411 -16.18 15.23 -30.58
CA GLN A 411 -15.26 14.44 -31.40
C GLN A 411 -14.52 13.34 -30.61
N VAL A 412 -14.40 13.46 -29.29
CA VAL A 412 -13.64 12.50 -28.46
C VAL A 412 -14.44 11.21 -28.24
N ASN A 413 -13.87 10.07 -28.66
CA ASN A 413 -14.40 8.73 -28.40
C ASN A 413 -13.70 8.11 -27.19
N ILE A 414 -14.44 7.91 -26.09
CA ILE A 414 -13.90 7.34 -24.85
C ILE A 414 -14.33 5.88 -24.79
N SER A 415 -13.36 4.97 -24.74
CA SER A 415 -13.62 3.54 -24.61
C SER A 415 -13.99 3.16 -23.17
N SER A 416 -14.89 2.17 -23.04
CA SER A 416 -15.11 1.50 -21.76
C SER A 416 -13.81 0.83 -21.28
N GLU A 417 -13.55 0.85 -19.97
CA GLU A 417 -12.40 0.16 -19.40
C GLU A 417 -12.66 -1.36 -19.46
N GLU A 418 -11.95 -2.06 -20.35
CA GLU A 418 -11.91 -3.52 -20.37
C GLU A 418 -10.84 -4.00 -19.38
N ASN A 419 -11.25 -4.76 -18.37
CA ASN A 419 -10.31 -5.34 -17.41
C ASN A 419 -9.97 -6.78 -17.83
N PRO A 420 -8.72 -7.08 -18.25
CA PRO A 420 -8.33 -8.44 -18.59
C PRO A 420 -8.46 -9.42 -17.39
N ASP A 421 -8.50 -8.92 -16.15
CA ASP A 421 -8.72 -9.72 -14.94
C ASP A 421 -10.18 -10.13 -14.67
N LEU A 422 -11.15 -9.52 -15.37
CA LEU A 422 -12.57 -9.95 -15.32
C LEU A 422 -12.86 -11.09 -16.32
N LEU A 423 -11.98 -11.35 -17.28
CA LEU A 423 -12.20 -12.32 -18.36
C LEU A 423 -12.12 -13.79 -17.91
N SER A 424 -11.75 -14.08 -16.66
CA SER A 424 -11.64 -15.46 -16.17
C SER A 424 -12.95 -16.07 -15.63
N GLU A 425 -14.07 -15.34 -15.61
CA GLU A 425 -15.31 -15.82 -14.98
C GLU A 425 -16.36 -16.42 -15.91
N THR A 426 -16.20 -16.40 -17.25
CA THR A 426 -17.28 -16.80 -18.17
C THR A 426 -17.13 -18.12 -18.93
N THR A 427 -16.15 -18.97 -18.63
CA THR A 427 -16.11 -20.34 -19.19
C THR A 427 -15.55 -21.36 -18.21
N ILE A 428 -16.30 -21.66 -17.15
CA ILE A 428 -16.31 -23.01 -16.58
C ILE A 428 -17.77 -23.46 -16.63
N VAL A 429 -18.18 -23.93 -17.80
CA VAL A 429 -19.38 -24.76 -17.89
C VAL A 429 -18.98 -26.08 -17.27
N ASP A 430 -19.51 -26.38 -16.08
CA ASP A 430 -19.48 -27.72 -15.47
C ASP A 430 -20.13 -28.69 -16.46
N ASN A 431 -19.31 -29.37 -17.27
CA ASN A 431 -19.68 -30.64 -17.89
C ASN A 431 -19.33 -31.74 -16.89
N ASP A 432 -20.10 -31.82 -15.81
CA ASP A 432 -20.19 -33.00 -14.95
C ASP A 432 -21.62 -33.55 -15.12
N ASP A 433 -21.81 -34.29 -16.21
CA ASP A 433 -23.00 -35.13 -16.43
C ASP A 433 -22.54 -36.53 -16.86
N ASP A 434 -21.63 -37.13 -16.08
CA ASP A 434 -21.35 -38.57 -16.11
C ASP A 434 -22.43 -39.29 -15.28
N LEU A 435 -23.60 -39.44 -15.88
CA LEU A 435 -24.64 -40.34 -15.42
C LEU A 435 -24.16 -41.79 -15.53
N ALA A 436 -23.69 -42.33 -14.41
CA ALA A 436 -23.58 -43.77 -14.21
C ALA A 436 -25.00 -44.39 -14.16
N SER A 437 -25.43 -45.01 -15.26
CA SER A 437 -26.53 -45.97 -15.25
C SER A 437 -26.14 -47.24 -16.01
N PHE A 438 -25.65 -48.25 -15.28
CA PHE A 438 -25.58 -49.63 -15.75
C PHE A 438 -26.64 -50.48 -15.04
N ARG A 439 -27.55 -51.05 -15.83
CA ARG A 439 -28.23 -52.35 -15.69
C ARG A 439 -28.43 -52.82 -17.15
N LEU A 440 -27.98 -53.98 -17.59
CA LEU A 440 -28.15 -55.34 -17.08
C LEU A 440 -26.89 -56.18 -17.30
#